data_AF-A0AAU5M8A3-F1
#
_entry.id   AF-A0AAU5M8A3-F1
#
_cell.length_a   1.000
_cell.length_b   1.000
_cell.length_c   1.000
_cell.angle_alpha   90.00
_cell.angle_beta   90.00
_cell.angle_gamma   90.00
#
_symmetry.space_group_name_H-M   'P 1'
#
loop_
_entity.id
_entity.type
_entity.pdbx_description
1 polymer ?
#
loop_
_entity_poly.entity_id
_entity_poly.type
_entity_poly.pdbx_seq_one_letter_code
_entity_poly.pdbx_strand_id
1 'polypeptide(L)'
;MASCLGSSRVAHWVNPDPAPRPEFNPHQFARRGGTLYSLSREGAGDAGPLVTALTAAVVRAAEDYATTCPGGRAPRTYLAGLD
;
A
#
# COMPACT_ATOMS: atom_id res chain seq x y z
N MET A 1 4.85 14.76 -11.69
CA MET A 1 4.15 13.96 -10.66
C MET A 1 3.81 12.61 -11.26
N ALA A 2 4.08 11.51 -10.54
CA ALA A 2 3.94 10.10 -10.97
C ALA A 2 4.75 9.68 -12.22
N SER A 3 5.85 10.38 -12.56
CA SER A 3 6.72 10.04 -13.70
C SER A 3 7.26 8.60 -13.65
N CYS A 4 7.36 8.01 -12.45
CA CYS A 4 7.69 6.62 -12.22
C CYS A 4 6.80 5.63 -12.99
N LEU A 5 5.54 5.97 -13.27
CA LEU A 5 4.61 5.12 -14.01
C LEU A 5 4.98 4.97 -15.49
N GLY A 6 5.76 5.90 -16.04
CA GLY A 6 6.31 5.79 -17.40
C GLY A 6 7.50 4.84 -17.51
N SER A 7 8.05 4.38 -16.38
CA SER A 7 9.17 3.43 -16.36
C SER A 7 8.67 2.01 -16.59
N SER A 8 9.16 1.33 -17.63
CA SER A 8 8.85 -0.09 -17.88
C SER A 8 9.23 -1.00 -16.72
N ARG A 9 10.26 -0.64 -15.95
CA ARG A 9 10.68 -1.38 -14.74
C ARG A 9 9.62 -1.32 -13.64
N VAL A 10 8.94 -0.18 -13.52
CA VAL A 10 7.87 0.02 -12.54
C VAL A 10 6.57 -0.61 -13.05
N ALA A 11 6.23 -0.37 -14.31
CA ALA A 11 5.03 -0.89 -14.97
C ALA A 11 4.88 -2.40 -14.83
N HIS A 12 6.00 -3.15 -14.89
CA HIS A 12 6.01 -4.60 -14.73
C HIS A 12 5.52 -5.10 -13.35
N TRP A 13 5.56 -4.25 -12.32
CA TRP A 13 5.12 -4.60 -10.97
C TRP A 13 3.71 -4.12 -10.63
N VAL A 14 3.24 -3.04 -11.27
CA VAL A 14 1.97 -2.39 -10.92
C VAL A 14 0.85 -2.69 -11.91
N ASN A 15 1.18 -3.14 -13.13
CA ASN A 15 0.17 -3.54 -14.11
C ASN A 15 -0.14 -5.03 -14.00
N PRO A 16 -1.37 -5.45 -14.37
CA PRO A 16 -1.73 -6.86 -14.44
C PRO A 16 -0.80 -7.65 -15.34
N ASP A 17 -0.40 -8.84 -14.89
CA ASP A 17 0.40 -9.78 -15.67
C ASP A 17 -0.36 -11.11 -15.83
N PRO A 18 -0.27 -11.79 -17.00
CA PRO A 18 -0.92 -13.09 -17.21
C PRO A 18 -0.40 -14.20 -16.28
N ALA A 19 0.84 -14.10 -15.81
CA ALA A 19 1.42 -15.05 -14.88
C ALA A 19 0.85 -14.82 -13.47
N PRO A 20 0.54 -15.90 -12.72
CA PRO A 20 0.02 -15.77 -11.38
C PRO A 20 1.11 -15.21 -10.46
N ARG A 21 0.88 -14.00 -9.95
CA ARG A 21 1.71 -13.37 -8.92
C ARG A 21 0.84 -13.00 -7.73
N PRO A 22 1.35 -13.12 -6.50
CA PRO A 22 0.62 -12.64 -5.32
C PRO A 22 0.32 -11.15 -5.46
N GLU A 23 -0.95 -10.79 -5.38
CA GLU A 23 -1.40 -9.40 -5.29
C GLU A 23 -1.52 -9.00 -3.82
N PHE A 24 -0.97 -7.85 -3.47
CA PHE A 24 -1.15 -7.29 -2.14
C PHE A 24 -2.56 -6.71 -2.02
N ASN A 25 -3.34 -7.20 -1.04
CA ASN A 25 -4.68 -6.71 -0.77
C ASN A 25 -4.71 -5.89 0.53
N PRO A 26 -4.89 -4.55 0.45
CA PRO A 26 -4.92 -3.68 1.63
C PRO A 26 -6.01 -4.03 2.64
N HIS A 27 -7.21 -4.42 2.19
CA HIS A 27 -8.32 -4.78 3.08
C HIS A 27 -8.09 -6.10 3.81
N GLN A 28 -7.46 -7.06 3.14
CA GLN A 28 -7.06 -8.31 3.80
C GLN A 28 -5.96 -8.04 4.83
N PHE A 29 -4.97 -7.22 4.48
CA PHE A 29 -3.90 -6.80 5.39
C PHE A 29 -4.48 -6.06 6.61
N ALA A 30 -5.43 -5.15 6.42
CA ALA A 30 -6.13 -4.42 7.48
C ALA A 30 -6.91 -5.32 8.46
N ARG A 31 -7.19 -6.58 8.10
CA ARG A 31 -7.85 -7.54 9.00
C ARG A 31 -6.86 -8.51 9.64
N ARG A 32 -5.91 -9.03 8.85
CA ARG A 32 -4.91 -10.01 9.33
C ARG A 32 -3.82 -9.34 10.17
N GLY A 33 -3.51 -8.08 9.88
CA GLY A 33 -2.38 -7.34 10.42
C GLY A 33 -1.02 -7.84 9.90
N GLY A 34 0.05 -7.24 10.44
CA GLY A 34 1.43 -7.48 10.03
C GLY A 34 2.22 -6.18 10.03
N THR A 35 3.42 -6.21 9.46
CA THR A 35 4.26 -5.02 9.30
C THR A 35 4.55 -4.82 7.81
N LEU A 36 4.21 -3.65 7.28
CA LEU A 36 4.51 -3.26 5.90
C LEU A 36 5.70 -2.29 5.92
N TYR A 37 6.80 -2.67 5.28
CA TYR A 37 7.93 -1.78 5.03
C TYR A 37 7.82 -1.23 3.61
N SER A 38 7.39 0.03 3.50
CA SER A 38 7.30 0.73 2.21
C SER A 38 8.61 1.47 1.97
N LEU A 39 9.37 1.05 0.96
CA LEU A 39 10.70 1.59 0.68
C LEU A 39 10.76 2.15 -0.73
N SER A 40 11.28 3.36 -0.88
CA SER A 40 11.67 3.95 -2.15
C SER A 40 13.11 4.43 -2.08
N ARG A 41 13.78 4.48 -3.23
CA ARG A 41 15.13 5.04 -3.35
C ARG A 41 15.04 6.38 -4.06
N GLU A 42 15.67 7.41 -3.49
CA GLU A 42 15.79 8.71 -4.14
C GLU A 42 16.61 8.63 -5.44
N GLY A 43 16.26 9.48 -6.42
CA GLY A 43 16.98 9.61 -7.69
C GLY A 43 16.41 8.75 -8.83
N ALA A 44 17.28 8.18 -9.67
CA ALA A 44 16.85 7.46 -10.86
C ALA A 44 16.05 6.20 -10.50
N GLY A 45 14.78 6.18 -10.93
CA GLY A 45 13.83 5.11 -10.60
C GLY A 45 13.07 5.35 -9.29
N ASP A 46 13.02 6.60 -8.80
CA ASP A 46 12.18 6.97 -7.67
C ASP A 46 10.74 6.46 -7.85
N ALA A 47 10.26 5.75 -6.84
CA ALA A 47 8.92 5.20 -6.73
C ALA A 47 8.14 5.85 -5.58
N GLY A 48 8.62 6.99 -5.06
CA GLY A 48 7.97 7.75 -3.99
C GLY A 48 6.46 7.93 -4.21
N PRO A 49 5.99 8.37 -5.40
CA PRO A 49 4.55 8.49 -5.66
C PRO A 49 3.77 7.17 -5.52
N LEU A 50 4.38 6.04 -5.85
CA LEU A 50 3.76 4.72 -5.65
C LEU A 50 3.74 4.31 -4.18
N VAL A 51 4.82 4.55 -3.45
CA VAL A 51 4.88 4.35 -2.00
C VAL A 51 3.83 5.19 -1.30
N THR A 52 3.68 6.46 -1.67
CA THR A 52 2.62 7.34 -1.15
C THR A 52 1.22 6.80 -1.47
N ALA A 53 0.97 6.37 -2.71
CA ALA A 53 -0.32 5.82 -3.11
C ALA A 53 -0.66 4.53 -2.35
N LEU A 54 0.31 3.62 -2.18
CA LEU A 54 0.15 2.39 -1.41
C LEU A 54 -0.13 2.69 0.06
N THR A 55 0.61 3.62 0.68
CA THR A 55 0.39 4.07 2.06
C THR A 55 -1.03 4.59 2.23
N ALA A 56 -1.50 5.46 1.33
CA ALA A 56 -2.87 5.97 1.37
C ALA A 56 -3.92 4.85 1.22
N ALA A 57 -3.70 3.88 0.33
CA ALA A 57 -4.60 2.75 0.16
C ALA A 57 -4.69 1.86 1.41
N VAL A 58 -3.57 1.61 2.08
CA VAL A 58 -3.52 0.83 3.33
C VAL A 58 -4.21 1.56 4.48
N VAL A 59 -3.97 2.87 4.63
CA VAL A 59 -4.62 3.69 5.66
C VAL A 59 -6.13 3.70 5.46
N ARG A 60 -6.61 3.95 4.24
CA ARG A 60 -8.06 3.92 3.92
C ARG A 60 -8.68 2.55 4.22
N ALA A 61 -8.01 1.46 3.83
CA ALA A 61 -8.52 0.12 4.11
C ALA A 61 -8.60 -0.17 5.62
N ALA A 62 -7.70 0.38 6.43
CA ALA A 62 -7.74 0.29 7.89
C ALA A 62 -8.88 1.13 8.48
N GLU A 63 -9.11 2.33 7.97
CA GLU A 63 -10.25 3.19 8.33
C GLU A 63 -11.58 2.48 8.02
N ASP A 64 -11.73 1.96 6.79
CA ASP A 64 -12.90 1.20 6.36
C ASP A 64 -13.16 0.02 7.30
N TYR A 65 -12.12 -0.74 7.65
CA TYR A 65 -12.26 -1.84 8.61
C TYR A 65 -12.71 -1.34 10.00
N ALA A 66 -12.16 -0.23 10.49
CA ALA A 66 -12.54 0.34 11.77
C ALA A 66 -14.03 0.70 11.82
N THR A 67 -14.61 1.23 10.73
CA THR A 67 -16.05 1.55 10.65
C THR A 67 -16.96 0.32 10.84
N THR A 68 -16.48 -0.88 10.51
CA THR A 68 -17.23 -2.13 10.67
C THR A 68 -17.12 -2.74 12.08
N CYS A 69 -16.25 -2.20 12.92
CA CYS A 69 -15.98 -2.71 14.26
C CYS A 69 -16.86 -2.03 15.33
N PRO A 70 -17.13 -2.69 16.47
CA PRO A 70 -17.89 -2.08 17.56
C PRO A 70 -17.28 -0.73 18.00
N GLY A 71 -18.12 0.31 18.03
CA GLY A 71 -17.68 1.67 18.38
C GLY A 71 -16.85 2.38 17.30
N GLY A 72 -16.80 1.86 16.07
CA GLY A 72 -16.11 2.50 14.94
C GLY A 72 -14.58 2.49 15.06
N ARG A 73 -14.02 1.65 15.92
CA ARG A 73 -12.59 1.56 16.18
C ARG A 73 -12.08 0.16 15.89
N ALA A 74 -10.99 0.06 15.13
CA ALA A 74 -10.33 -1.22 14.91
C ALA A 74 -9.87 -1.84 16.25
N PRO A 75 -10.02 -3.16 16.44
CA PRO A 75 -9.63 -3.83 17.69
C PRO A 75 -8.11 -3.86 17.90
N ARG A 76 -7.34 -3.73 16.83
CA ARG A 76 -5.88 -3.63 16.86
C ARG A 76 -5.46 -2.21 16.46
N THR A 77 -4.47 -1.68 17.18
CA THR A 77 -3.88 -0.38 16.86
C THR A 77 -3.13 -0.45 15.53
N TYR A 78 -3.39 0.54 14.66
CA TYR A 78 -2.60 0.81 13.47
C TYR A 78 -1.60 1.93 13.75
N LEU A 79 -0.36 1.76 13.29
CA LEU A 79 0.69 2.78 13.37
C LEU A 79 1.31 2.95 12.00
N ALA A 80 1.40 4.19 11.53
CA ALA A 80 2.08 4.57 10.30
C ALA A 80 3.22 5.53 10.64
N GLY A 81 4.46 5.02 10.64
CA GLY A 81 5.66 5.86 10.66
C GLY A 81 6.01 6.26 9.23
N LEU A 82 6.15 7.56 9.00
CA LEU A 82 6.56 8.14 7.71
C LEU A 82 7.84 8.96 7.96
N ASP A 83 8.80 8.88 7.04
CA ASP A 83 10.09 9.56 7.07
C ASP A 83 10.12 10.87 6.27
#